data_AF-A0A0F9AAE2-F1
#
_entry.id   AF-A0A0F9AAE2-F1
#
_cell.length_a   1.000
_cell.length_b   1.000
_cell.length_c   1.000
_cell.angle_alpha   90.00
_cell.angle_beta   90.00
_cell.angle_gamma   90.00
#
_symmetry.space_group_name_H-M   'P 1'
#
loop_
_entity.id
_entity.type
_entity.pdbx_description
1 polymer ?
#
loop_
_entity_poly.entity_id
_entity_poly.type
_entity_poly.pdbx_seq_one_letter_code
_entity_poly.pdbx_strand_id
1 'polypeptide(L)'
;MTEPTTYFWSHFDTWVECPERYRTQYILKEPYDIDDNWAVKEGREIHSMLANRLEKLATNKGFKAGNSLLLKKYHALYGKEDSEMTPWRTEVTLPGREIAPGILIAGRVDAMAPNGLIRDTKRKGRRYGLAKDMLQLMWYCLCAGTNRGQLDLVYPPAWERTEWGMERLNYTFSKGDFSSLITDIATFHEEVKRNSSTNPVVAAPRNHNSCHYCPYTNGCWPNLIVK
;
A
#
# COMPACT_ATOMS: atom_id res chain seq x y z
N MET A 1 24.49 -21.32 5.97
CA MET A 1 23.69 -20.59 4.97
C MET A 1 22.71 -19.72 5.74
N THR A 2 22.68 -18.43 5.50
CA THR A 2 21.76 -17.50 6.18
C THR A 2 20.38 -17.64 5.55
N GLU A 3 19.33 -17.75 6.36
CA GLU A 3 17.96 -17.78 5.84
C GLU A 3 17.64 -16.46 5.11
N PRO A 4 16.87 -16.52 4.02
CA PRO A 4 16.49 -15.33 3.27
C PRO A 4 15.62 -14.40 4.12
N THR A 5 15.84 -13.09 3.99
CA THR A 5 15.06 -12.08 4.70
C THR A 5 13.80 -11.74 3.91
N THR A 6 12.62 -11.83 4.54
CA THR A 6 11.34 -11.48 3.90
C THR A 6 10.90 -10.08 4.31
N TYR A 7 10.67 -9.22 3.30
CA TYR A 7 10.09 -7.89 3.48
C TYR A 7 8.63 -7.85 3.06
N PHE A 8 7.85 -7.04 3.77
CA PHE A 8 6.49 -6.65 3.40
C PHE A 8 6.51 -5.17 3.00
N TRP A 9 5.51 -4.74 2.23
CA TRP A 9 5.38 -3.34 1.86
C TRP A 9 5.47 -2.39 3.05
N SER A 10 4.84 -2.71 4.19
CA SER A 10 4.89 -1.89 5.42
C SER A 10 6.31 -1.68 6.01
N HIS A 11 7.29 -2.52 5.66
CA HIS A 11 8.69 -2.24 6.03
C HIS A 11 9.30 -1.18 5.12
N PHE A 12 8.98 -1.24 3.83
CA PHE A 12 9.56 -0.39 2.79
C PHE A 12 8.83 0.97 2.69
N ASP A 13 7.53 1.01 2.97
CA ASP A 13 6.67 2.17 2.76
C ASP A 13 7.08 3.40 3.59
N THR A 14 7.58 3.14 4.80
CA THR A 14 8.01 4.15 5.76
C THR A 14 9.40 4.65 5.37
N TRP A 15 10.26 3.77 4.86
CA TRP A 15 11.58 4.12 4.35
C TRP A 15 11.50 4.99 3.09
N VAL A 16 10.61 4.65 2.15
CA VAL A 16 10.37 5.44 0.93
C VAL A 16 9.91 6.87 1.27
N GLU A 17 9.09 7.03 2.31
CA GLU A 17 8.65 8.36 2.77
C GLU A 17 9.75 9.12 3.52
N CYS A 18 10.39 8.45 4.48
CA CYS A 18 11.41 9.04 5.36
C CYS A 18 12.24 7.92 6.02
N PRO A 19 13.51 7.72 5.60
CA PRO A 19 14.39 6.72 6.19
C PRO A 19 14.58 6.87 7.71
N GLU A 20 14.63 8.11 8.23
CA GLU A 20 14.74 8.34 9.68
C GLU A 20 13.48 7.92 10.43
N ARG A 21 12.28 8.15 9.85
CA ARG A 21 11.03 7.65 10.42
C ARG A 21 11.04 6.13 10.51
N TYR A 22 11.51 5.46 9.47
CA TYR A 22 11.64 4.00 9.45
C TYR A 22 12.56 3.53 10.59
N ARG A 23 13.71 4.19 10.79
CA ARG A 23 14.63 3.90 11.89
C ARG A 23 13.94 4.06 13.25
N THR A 24 13.29 5.19 13.52
CA THR A 24 12.63 5.41 14.81
C THR A 24 11.52 4.39 15.08
N GLN A 25 10.69 4.10 14.08
CA GLN A 25 9.56 3.18 14.24
C GLN A 25 10.00 1.72 14.40
N TYR A 26 10.89 1.23 13.53
CA TYR A 26 11.19 -0.20 13.43
C TYR A 26 12.48 -0.61 14.12
N ILE A 27 13.49 0.27 14.16
CA ILE A 27 14.78 -0.03 14.81
C ILE A 27 14.73 0.35 16.29
N LEU A 28 14.21 1.54 16.62
CA LEU A 28 14.06 1.97 18.02
C LEU A 28 12.80 1.43 18.70
N LYS A 29 11.90 0.78 17.94
CA LYS A 29 10.66 0.15 18.42
C LYS A 29 9.74 1.11 19.18
N GLU A 30 9.71 2.38 18.81
CA GLU A 30 8.80 3.33 19.45
C GLU A 30 7.35 3.03 19.03
N PRO A 31 6.44 2.80 20.01
CA PRO A 31 5.06 2.47 19.71
C PRO A 31 4.36 3.65 19.01
N TYR A 32 3.61 3.34 17.96
CA TYR A 32 2.69 4.28 17.33
C TYR A 32 1.34 3.61 17.16
N ASP A 33 0.35 4.13 17.89
CA ASP A 33 -1.02 3.65 17.80
C ASP A 33 -1.71 4.25 16.58
N ILE A 34 -1.66 3.52 15.47
CA ILE A 34 -2.36 3.86 14.24
C ILE A 34 -3.82 3.39 14.26
N ASP A 35 -4.17 2.48 15.18
CA ASP A 35 -5.46 1.79 15.17
C ASP A 35 -6.60 2.67 15.64
N ASP A 36 -6.32 3.69 16.45
CA ASP A 36 -7.32 4.69 16.88
C ASP A 36 -7.55 5.85 15.90
N ASN A 37 -6.84 5.87 14.77
CA ASN A 37 -7.08 6.87 13.74
C ASN A 37 -8.41 6.60 12.99
N TRP A 38 -9.33 7.55 13.07
CA TRP A 38 -10.65 7.45 12.42
C TRP A 38 -10.57 7.16 10.91
N ALA A 39 -9.57 7.71 10.21
CA ALA A 39 -9.40 7.51 8.78
C ALA A 39 -8.96 6.07 8.44
N VAL A 40 -8.27 5.42 9.37
CA VAL A 40 -7.86 4.01 9.26
C VAL A 40 -9.07 3.10 9.47
N LYS A 41 -9.91 3.40 10.48
CA LYS A 41 -11.17 2.67 10.72
C LYS A 41 -12.12 2.77 9.51
N GLU A 42 -12.36 3.98 9.01
CA GLU A 42 -13.16 4.20 7.80
C GLU A 42 -12.56 3.49 6.57
N GLY A 43 -11.22 3.55 6.42
CA GLY A 43 -10.51 2.83 5.36
C GLY A 43 -10.78 1.32 5.41
N ARG A 44 -10.67 0.70 6.58
CA ARG A 44 -10.94 -0.74 6.77
C ARG A 44 -12.36 -1.12 6.34
N GLU A 45 -13.35 -0.33 6.74
CA GLU A 45 -14.75 -0.56 6.36
C GLU A 45 -14.95 -0.48 4.83
N ILE A 46 -14.33 0.51 4.16
CA ILE A 46 -14.38 0.63 2.70
C ILE A 46 -13.77 -0.59 2.02
N HIS A 47 -12.59 -1.03 2.47
CA HIS A 47 -11.94 -2.22 1.91
C HIS A 47 -12.82 -3.47 2.07
N SER A 48 -13.34 -3.72 3.28
CA SER A 48 -14.24 -4.85 3.54
C SER A 48 -15.51 -4.80 2.71
N MET A 49 -16.13 -3.62 2.53
CA MET A 49 -17.32 -3.48 1.69
C MET A 49 -17.05 -3.81 0.21
N LEU A 50 -15.92 -3.32 -0.34
CA LEU A 50 -15.57 -3.54 -1.74
C LEU A 50 -15.11 -4.99 -2.00
N ALA A 51 -14.38 -5.61 -1.07
CA ALA A 51 -14.04 -7.03 -1.12
C ALA A 51 -15.31 -7.90 -1.15
N ASN A 52 -16.22 -7.70 -0.18
CA ASN A 52 -17.51 -8.40 -0.13
C ASN A 52 -18.34 -8.23 -1.42
N ARG A 53 -18.27 -7.07 -2.06
CA ARG A 53 -18.93 -6.84 -3.35
C ARG A 53 -18.34 -7.74 -4.43
N LEU A 54 -17.02 -7.82 -4.56
CA LEU A 54 -16.36 -8.64 -5.57
C LEU A 54 -16.64 -10.14 -5.38
N GLU A 55 -16.63 -10.64 -4.14
CA GLU A 55 -16.99 -12.03 -3.82
C GLU A 55 -18.45 -12.36 -4.21
N LYS A 56 -19.38 -11.44 -3.95
CA LYS A 56 -20.79 -11.61 -4.33
C LYS A 56 -21.00 -11.62 -5.85
N LEU A 57 -20.20 -10.85 -6.60
CA LEU A 57 -20.21 -10.92 -8.07
C LEU A 57 -19.70 -12.28 -8.56
N ALA A 58 -18.65 -12.82 -7.95
CA ALA A 58 -18.08 -14.11 -8.33
C ALA A 58 -19.01 -15.32 -8.10
N THR A 59 -19.92 -15.24 -7.13
CA THR A 59 -20.75 -16.38 -6.70
C THR A 59 -22.11 -16.49 -7.38
N ASN A 60 -22.39 -15.71 -8.44
CA ASN A 60 -23.71 -15.62 -9.12
C ASN A 60 -24.90 -15.34 -8.17
N LYS A 61 -24.66 -14.94 -6.92
CA LYS A 61 -25.71 -14.63 -5.93
C LYS A 61 -26.37 -13.27 -6.15
N GLY A 62 -25.89 -12.51 -7.14
CA GLY A 62 -26.34 -11.15 -7.42
C GLY A 62 -25.87 -10.18 -6.33
N PHE A 63 -25.15 -9.14 -6.72
CA PHE A 63 -24.80 -8.07 -5.80
C PHE A 63 -26.02 -7.18 -5.51
N LYS A 64 -26.28 -6.91 -4.22
CA LYS A 64 -27.23 -5.88 -3.78
C LYS A 64 -26.49 -4.84 -2.93
N ALA A 65 -26.49 -3.59 -3.38
CA ALA A 65 -25.83 -2.49 -2.68
C ALA A 65 -26.53 -2.05 -1.37
N GLY A 66 -27.76 -2.52 -1.12
CA GLY A 66 -28.56 -2.12 0.03
C GLY A 66 -28.78 -0.60 0.08
N ASN A 67 -28.58 0.02 1.24
CA ASN A 67 -28.65 1.47 1.44
C ASN A 67 -27.30 2.19 1.29
N SER A 68 -26.21 1.46 1.03
CA SER A 68 -24.89 2.09 0.91
C SER A 68 -24.76 2.88 -0.40
N LEU A 69 -24.68 4.21 -0.28
CA LEU A 69 -24.51 5.11 -1.43
C LEU A 69 -23.18 4.86 -2.15
N LEU A 70 -22.10 4.62 -1.40
CA LEU A 70 -20.79 4.25 -1.94
C LEU A 70 -20.90 3.01 -2.83
N LEU A 71 -21.47 1.93 -2.30
CA LEU A 71 -21.63 0.67 -3.04
C LEU A 71 -22.49 0.82 -4.29
N LYS A 72 -23.58 1.62 -4.23
CA LYS A 72 -24.42 1.92 -5.40
C LYS A 72 -23.62 2.62 -6.49
N LYS A 73 -22.92 3.71 -6.13
CA LYS A 73 -22.11 4.49 -7.08
C LYS A 73 -20.96 3.69 -7.66
N TYR A 74 -20.21 2.97 -6.81
CA TYR A 74 -19.10 2.12 -7.26
C TYR A 74 -19.60 1.03 -8.21
N HIS A 75 -20.73 0.38 -7.90
CA HIS A 75 -21.31 -0.62 -8.79
C HIS A 75 -21.83 -0.03 -10.11
N ALA A 76 -22.41 1.16 -10.10
CA ALA A 76 -22.84 1.83 -11.32
C ALA A 76 -21.65 2.16 -12.26
N LEU A 77 -20.51 2.56 -11.70
CA LEU A 77 -19.30 2.89 -12.48
C LEU A 77 -18.58 1.66 -13.00
N TYR A 78 -18.39 0.65 -12.14
CA TYR A 78 -17.43 -0.44 -12.40
C TYR A 78 -18.06 -1.84 -12.40
N GLY A 79 -19.38 -1.96 -12.18
CA GLY A 79 -20.07 -3.24 -12.04
C GLY A 79 -19.92 -4.17 -13.23
N LYS A 80 -20.01 -3.64 -14.44
CA LYS A 80 -19.88 -4.42 -15.67
C LYS A 80 -18.46 -4.99 -15.82
N GLU A 81 -17.46 -4.11 -15.78
CA GLU A 81 -16.04 -4.48 -15.90
C GLU A 81 -15.64 -5.52 -14.84
N ASP A 82 -16.05 -5.31 -13.59
CA ASP A 82 -15.74 -6.24 -12.50
C ASP A 82 -16.41 -7.61 -12.70
N SER A 83 -17.64 -7.65 -13.21
CA SER A 83 -18.37 -8.90 -13.46
C SER A 83 -17.75 -9.71 -14.60
N GLU A 84 -17.25 -9.03 -15.64
CA GLU A 84 -16.56 -9.66 -16.78
C GLU A 84 -15.20 -10.27 -16.38
N MET A 85 -14.62 -9.84 -15.26
CA MET A 85 -13.34 -10.34 -14.72
C MET A 85 -13.49 -11.33 -13.55
N THR A 86 -14.69 -11.90 -13.35
CA THR A 86 -14.93 -12.90 -12.31
C THR A 86 -14.31 -14.27 -12.65
N PRO A 87 -13.99 -15.12 -11.65
CA PRO A 87 -14.11 -14.88 -10.21
C PRO A 87 -12.94 -14.09 -9.62
N TRP A 88 -13.24 -13.05 -8.84
CA TRP A 88 -12.24 -12.32 -8.07
C TRP A 88 -11.87 -13.11 -6.81
N ARG A 89 -10.58 -13.11 -6.47
CA ARG A 89 -10.10 -13.48 -5.14
C ARG A 89 -9.80 -12.21 -4.36
N THR A 90 -10.26 -12.12 -3.13
CA THR A 90 -10.14 -10.95 -2.25
C THR A 90 -9.19 -11.22 -1.11
N GLU A 91 -8.57 -10.17 -0.57
CA GLU A 91 -7.65 -10.23 0.58
C GLU A 91 -6.54 -11.28 0.43
N VAL A 92 -5.99 -11.38 -0.78
CA VAL A 92 -5.09 -12.47 -1.17
C VAL A 92 -3.69 -12.24 -0.59
N THR A 93 -3.21 -13.18 0.21
CA THR A 93 -1.80 -13.26 0.59
C THR A 93 -0.97 -13.74 -0.58
N LEU A 94 -0.02 -12.92 -1.03
CA LEU A 94 0.94 -13.27 -2.06
C LEU A 94 2.13 -14.01 -1.42
N PRO A 95 2.58 -15.13 -2.00
CA PRO A 95 3.71 -15.87 -1.48
C PRO A 95 4.99 -15.03 -1.57
N GLY A 96 5.97 -15.35 -0.71
CA GLY A 96 7.30 -14.76 -0.76
C GLY A 96 7.96 -15.01 -2.12
N ARG A 97 8.39 -13.95 -2.80
CA ARG A 97 9.10 -13.99 -4.07
C ARG A 97 10.53 -13.52 -3.88
N GLU A 98 11.49 -14.33 -4.33
CA GLU A 98 12.89 -13.93 -4.34
C GLU A 98 13.14 -12.95 -5.50
N ILE A 99 13.67 -11.79 -5.17
CA ILE A 99 13.97 -10.72 -6.13
C ILE A 99 15.48 -10.48 -6.31
N ALA A 100 16.26 -10.92 -5.34
CA ALA A 100 17.73 -10.92 -5.33
C ALA A 100 18.19 -11.99 -4.31
N PRO A 101 19.45 -12.48 -4.40
CA PRO A 101 19.94 -13.53 -3.52
C PRO A 101 19.70 -13.22 -2.04
N GLY A 102 18.87 -14.02 -1.37
CA GLY A 102 18.57 -13.87 0.06
C GLY A 102 17.54 -12.77 0.39
N ILE A 103 16.91 -12.15 -0.60
CA ILE A 103 15.89 -11.10 -0.42
C ILE A 103 14.55 -11.58 -0.99
N LEU A 104 13.61 -11.83 -0.09
CA LEU A 104 12.22 -12.17 -0.41
C LEU A 104 11.32 -10.95 -0.21
N ILE A 105 10.32 -10.78 -1.08
CA ILE A 105 9.22 -9.84 -0.88
C ILE A 105 7.88 -10.57 -0.84
N ALA A 106 6.99 -10.11 0.01
CA ALA A 106 5.64 -10.64 0.17
C ALA A 106 4.62 -9.49 0.31
N GLY A 107 3.33 -9.82 0.30
CA GLY A 107 2.28 -8.83 0.48
C GLY A 107 0.90 -9.43 0.60
N ARG A 108 -0.08 -8.56 0.88
CA ARG A 108 -1.51 -8.86 0.81
C ARG A 108 -2.17 -7.82 -0.08
N VAL A 109 -2.93 -8.28 -1.06
CA VAL A 109 -3.65 -7.41 -2.00
C VAL A 109 -5.14 -7.42 -1.69
N ASP A 110 -5.83 -6.33 -2.00
CA ASP A 110 -7.27 -6.26 -1.78
C ASP A 110 -8.03 -7.21 -2.69
N ALA A 111 -7.64 -7.29 -3.97
CA ALA A 111 -8.20 -8.28 -4.88
C ALA A 111 -7.26 -8.67 -6.03
N MET A 112 -7.49 -9.86 -6.58
CA MET A 112 -6.81 -10.41 -7.75
C MET A 112 -7.82 -11.08 -8.68
N ALA A 113 -7.81 -10.68 -9.95
CA ALA A 113 -8.64 -11.31 -10.98
C ALA A 113 -7.98 -12.59 -11.55
N PRO A 114 -8.73 -13.48 -12.23
CA PRO A 114 -8.20 -14.71 -12.82
C PRO A 114 -7.09 -14.48 -13.85
N ASN A 115 -7.16 -13.35 -14.56
CA ASN A 115 -6.17 -12.98 -15.55
C ASN A 115 -4.87 -12.42 -14.92
N GLY A 116 -4.73 -12.43 -13.60
CA GLY A 116 -3.56 -11.94 -12.89
C GLY A 116 -3.50 -10.42 -12.70
N LEU A 117 -4.59 -9.69 -12.96
CA LEU A 117 -4.69 -8.28 -12.60
C LEU A 117 -4.75 -8.13 -11.07
N ILE A 118 -3.88 -7.26 -10.53
CA ILE A 118 -3.87 -6.90 -9.11
C ILE A 118 -4.67 -5.63 -8.89
N ARG A 119 -5.50 -5.62 -7.85
CA ARG A 119 -6.28 -4.45 -7.44
C ARG A 119 -5.94 -4.06 -6.02
N ASP A 120 -5.71 -2.77 -5.83
CA ASP A 120 -5.44 -2.14 -4.55
C ASP A 120 -6.38 -0.94 -4.39
N THR A 121 -7.01 -0.83 -3.23
CA THR A 121 -7.97 0.22 -2.88
C THR A 121 -7.27 1.20 -1.93
N LYS A 122 -7.56 2.49 -2.09
CA LYS A 122 -7.11 3.53 -1.17
C LYS A 122 -8.25 4.45 -0.80
N ARG A 123 -8.50 4.57 0.50
CA ARG A 123 -9.26 5.68 1.06
C ARG A 123 -8.38 6.93 1.05
N LYS A 124 -8.84 8.01 0.42
CA LYS A 124 -8.08 9.26 0.27
C LYS A 124 -8.95 10.47 0.60
N GLY A 125 -8.38 11.47 1.30
CA GLY A 125 -9.01 12.80 1.41
C GLY A 125 -8.79 13.64 0.14
N ARG A 126 -7.59 13.54 -0.45
CA ARG A 126 -7.15 14.23 -1.68
C ARG A 126 -6.25 13.30 -2.49
N ARG A 127 -5.95 13.64 -3.75
CA ARG A 127 -5.10 12.85 -4.67
C ARG A 127 -3.60 12.88 -4.31
N TYR A 128 -3.26 13.14 -3.04
CA TYR A 128 -1.90 13.20 -2.54
C TYR A 128 -1.34 11.79 -2.26
N GLY A 129 -0.04 11.61 -2.44
CA GLY A 129 0.65 10.34 -2.21
C GLY A 129 0.47 9.30 -3.32
N LEU A 130 -0.04 9.68 -4.49
CA LEU A 130 -0.31 8.76 -5.59
C LEU A 130 0.93 7.99 -6.06
N ALA A 131 2.10 8.64 -6.05
CA ALA A 131 3.37 7.97 -6.40
C ALA A 131 3.69 6.82 -5.43
N LYS A 132 3.42 6.99 -4.13
CA LYS A 132 3.60 5.93 -3.12
C LYS A 132 2.60 4.80 -3.32
N ASP A 133 1.34 5.11 -3.60
CA ASP A 133 0.33 4.07 -3.88
C ASP A 133 0.67 3.30 -5.16
N MET A 134 1.20 3.98 -6.18
CA MET A 134 1.68 3.35 -7.41
C MET A 134 2.87 2.43 -7.14
N LEU A 135 3.83 2.83 -6.29
CA LEU A 135 4.93 1.98 -5.86
C LEU A 135 4.45 0.75 -5.07
N GLN A 136 3.44 0.92 -4.20
CA GLN A 136 2.80 -0.20 -3.50
C GLN A 136 2.17 -1.19 -4.48
N LEU A 137 1.42 -0.68 -5.46
CA LEU A 137 0.81 -1.51 -6.49
C LEU A 137 1.87 -2.21 -7.35
N MET A 138 2.98 -1.55 -7.67
CA MET A 138 4.12 -2.14 -8.39
C MET A 138 4.78 -3.26 -7.58
N TRP A 139 4.96 -3.08 -6.26
CA TRP A 139 5.42 -4.13 -5.34
C TRP A 139 4.52 -5.36 -5.42
N TYR A 140 3.20 -5.18 -5.34
CA TYR A 140 2.26 -6.29 -5.42
C TYR A 140 2.25 -6.97 -6.78
N CYS A 141 2.36 -6.22 -7.87
CA CYS A 141 2.50 -6.77 -9.22
C CYS A 141 3.77 -7.62 -9.34
N LEU A 142 4.89 -7.15 -8.79
CA LEU A 142 6.15 -7.89 -8.77
C LEU A 142 6.01 -9.20 -7.97
N CYS A 143 5.45 -9.15 -6.75
CA CYS A 143 5.15 -10.34 -5.95
C CYS A 143 4.30 -11.35 -6.72
N ALA A 144 3.21 -10.90 -7.35
CA ALA A 144 2.27 -11.74 -8.08
C ALA A 144 2.77 -12.23 -9.45
N GLY A 145 3.88 -11.69 -9.97
CA GLY A 145 4.40 -12.04 -11.29
C GLY A 145 3.56 -11.56 -12.45
N THR A 146 2.94 -10.41 -12.29
CA THR A 146 2.11 -9.73 -13.28
C THR A 146 2.63 -8.31 -13.49
N ASN A 147 2.28 -7.70 -14.61
CA ASN A 147 2.61 -6.31 -14.88
C ASN A 147 1.38 -5.39 -14.87
N ARG A 148 0.19 -5.92 -14.55
CA ARG A 148 -1.06 -5.18 -14.59
C ARG A 148 -1.58 -4.93 -13.18
N GLY A 149 -1.76 -3.65 -12.86
CA GLY A 149 -2.32 -3.19 -11.61
C GLY A 149 -3.49 -2.24 -11.82
N GLN A 150 -4.42 -2.22 -10.87
CA GLN A 150 -5.51 -1.27 -10.75
C GLN A 150 -5.48 -0.63 -9.37
N LEU A 151 -5.54 0.70 -9.33
CA LEU A 151 -5.67 1.47 -8.10
C LEU A 151 -7.05 2.11 -8.04
N ASP A 152 -7.84 1.73 -7.05
CA ASP A 152 -9.15 2.34 -6.78
C ASP A 152 -9.02 3.38 -5.68
N LEU A 153 -9.21 4.65 -6.04
CA LEU A 153 -9.19 5.78 -5.12
C LEU A 153 -10.63 6.10 -4.71
N VAL A 154 -10.91 5.94 -3.42
CA VAL A 154 -12.20 6.27 -2.82
C VAL A 154 -12.05 7.54 -1.99
N TYR A 155 -12.84 8.55 -2.31
CA TYR A 155 -12.88 9.83 -1.64
C TYR A 155 -14.18 9.98 -0.85
N PRO A 156 -14.14 9.84 0.49
CA PRO A 156 -15.30 10.09 1.33
C PRO A 156 -15.80 11.54 1.21
N PRO A 157 -17.09 11.80 1.45
CA PRO A 157 -17.60 13.15 1.64
C PRO A 157 -16.83 13.87 2.74
N ALA A 158 -16.47 15.13 2.50
CA ALA A 158 -15.75 16.00 3.42
C ALA A 158 -16.28 17.43 3.28
N TRP A 159 -15.84 18.38 4.11
CA TRP A 159 -16.35 19.77 4.07
C TRP A 159 -16.33 20.41 2.66
N GLU A 160 -15.39 20.05 1.81
CA GLU A 160 -15.28 20.55 0.42
C GLU A 160 -15.99 19.65 -0.63
N ARG A 161 -16.50 18.48 -0.23
CA ARG A 161 -17.15 17.49 -1.11
C ARG A 161 -18.40 16.90 -0.46
N THR A 162 -19.55 17.25 -1.01
CA THR A 162 -20.86 16.76 -0.54
C THR A 162 -21.14 15.30 -0.92
N GLU A 163 -20.33 14.71 -1.80
CA GLU A 163 -20.56 13.38 -2.35
C GLU A 163 -19.30 12.50 -2.36
N TRP A 164 -19.52 11.18 -2.34
CA TRP A 164 -18.48 10.18 -2.60
C TRP A 164 -17.87 10.38 -3.99
N GLY A 165 -16.55 10.57 -4.03
CA GLY A 165 -15.77 10.52 -5.26
C GLY A 165 -15.09 9.16 -5.43
N MET A 166 -14.99 8.68 -6.66
CA MET A 166 -14.29 7.44 -7.00
C MET A 166 -13.50 7.62 -8.28
N GLU A 167 -12.27 7.11 -8.30
CA GLU A 167 -11.41 7.11 -9.48
C GLU A 167 -10.70 5.75 -9.56
N ARG A 168 -10.66 5.16 -10.76
CA ARG A 168 -9.89 3.95 -11.04
C ARG A 168 -8.75 4.29 -11.97
N LEU A 169 -7.53 3.95 -11.55
CA LEU A 169 -6.32 4.14 -12.33
C LEU A 169 -5.77 2.79 -12.74
N ASN A 170 -5.57 2.60 -14.04
CA ASN A 170 -5.00 1.40 -14.62
C ASN A 170 -3.51 1.60 -14.87
N TYR A 171 -2.70 0.65 -14.43
CA TYR A 171 -1.25 0.66 -14.59
C TYR A 171 -0.77 -0.59 -15.31
N THR A 172 0.14 -0.39 -16.26
CA THR A 172 0.94 -1.45 -16.86
C THR A 172 2.40 -1.13 -16.62
N PHE A 173 3.08 -1.94 -15.82
CA PHE A 173 4.48 -1.74 -15.46
C PHE A 173 5.41 -2.38 -16.49
N SER A 174 6.46 -1.66 -16.84
CA SER A 174 7.51 -2.16 -17.72
C SER A 174 8.52 -3.00 -16.94
N LYS A 175 9.38 -3.73 -17.66
CA LYS A 175 10.55 -4.39 -17.03
C LYS A 175 11.47 -3.38 -16.35
N GLY A 176 11.63 -2.19 -16.92
CA GLY A 176 12.45 -1.11 -16.35
C GLY A 176 11.93 -0.65 -15.00
N ASP A 177 10.61 -0.48 -14.85
CA ASP A 177 9.99 -0.11 -13.58
C ASP A 177 10.28 -1.13 -12.48
N PHE A 178 10.14 -2.43 -12.81
CA PHE A 178 10.47 -3.50 -11.87
C PHE A 178 11.97 -3.55 -11.53
N SER A 179 12.86 -3.31 -12.49
CA SER A 179 14.31 -3.24 -12.24
C SER A 179 14.67 -2.10 -11.28
N SER A 180 14.05 -0.93 -11.44
CA SER A 180 14.21 0.20 -10.52
C SER A 180 13.71 -0.15 -9.12
N LEU A 181 12.52 -0.73 -9.00
CA LEU A 181 11.98 -1.16 -7.70
C LEU A 181 12.89 -2.20 -7.02
N ILE A 182 13.41 -3.19 -7.75
CA ILE A 182 14.32 -4.19 -7.20
C ILE A 182 15.60 -3.54 -6.67
N THR A 183 16.12 -2.54 -7.37
CA THR A 183 17.31 -1.78 -6.94
C THR A 183 17.04 -0.98 -5.66
N ASP A 184 15.86 -0.37 -5.55
CA ASP A 184 15.46 0.34 -4.34
C ASP A 184 15.32 -0.63 -3.15
N ILE A 185 14.78 -1.82 -3.37
CA ILE A 185 14.64 -2.83 -2.31
C ILE A 185 16.00 -3.38 -1.87
N ALA A 186 16.93 -3.59 -2.81
CA ALA A 186 18.29 -3.99 -2.49
C ALA A 186 19.02 -2.90 -1.68
N THR A 187 18.83 -1.63 -2.04
CA THR A 187 19.38 -0.48 -1.29
C THR A 187 18.81 -0.43 0.13
N PHE A 188 17.49 -0.59 0.26
CA PHE A 188 16.82 -0.68 1.55
C PHE A 188 17.39 -1.83 2.41
N HIS A 189 17.54 -3.02 1.84
CA HIS A 189 18.09 -4.18 2.53
C HIS A 189 19.50 -3.93 3.10
N GLU A 190 20.37 -3.28 2.32
CA GLU A 190 21.71 -2.92 2.77
C GLU A 190 21.69 -1.84 3.87
N GLU A 191 20.78 -0.86 3.80
CA GLU A 191 20.61 0.14 4.86
C GLU A 191 20.11 -0.50 6.17
N VAL A 192 19.17 -1.44 6.09
CA VAL A 192 18.69 -2.20 7.26
C VAL A 192 19.83 -2.99 7.91
N LYS A 193 20.67 -3.66 7.09
CA LYS A 193 21.86 -4.37 7.57
C LYS A 193 22.91 -3.46 8.20
N ARG A 194 23.09 -2.24 7.69
CA ARG A 194 24.04 -1.28 8.25
C ARG A 194 23.54 -0.69 9.57
N ASN A 195 22.26 -0.33 9.64
CA ASN A 195 21.66 0.28 10.82
C ASN A 195 21.38 -0.69 11.98
N SER A 196 21.53 -2.00 11.77
CA SER A 196 21.60 -2.99 12.86
C SER A 196 22.98 -3.06 13.53
N SER A 197 23.98 -2.35 12.98
CA SER A 197 25.30 -2.13 13.58
C SER A 197 25.37 -0.75 14.25
N THR A 198 26.27 -0.56 15.20
CA THR A 198 26.37 0.60 16.12
C THR A 198 26.62 1.98 15.48
N ASN A 199 26.63 2.12 14.15
CA ASN A 199 26.83 3.38 13.44
C ASN A 199 25.71 3.62 12.40
N PRO A 200 24.70 4.44 12.69
CA PRO A 200 23.66 4.75 11.72
C PRO A 200 24.18 5.70 10.63
N VAL A 201 24.04 5.30 9.37
CA VAL A 201 24.21 6.22 8.23
C VAL A 201 22.88 6.93 8.01
N VAL A 202 22.82 8.21 8.35
CA VAL A 202 21.61 9.03 8.24
C VAL A 202 21.39 9.42 6.79
N ALA A 203 20.30 8.96 6.18
CA ALA A 203 19.80 9.52 4.94
C ALA A 203 18.93 10.74 5.24
N ALA A 204 19.17 11.84 4.51
CA ALA A 204 18.40 13.08 4.62
C ALA A 204 16.89 12.86 4.41
N PRO A 205 16.01 13.69 5.01
CA PRO A 205 14.57 13.63 4.77
C PRO A 205 14.28 13.77 3.28
N ARG A 206 13.59 12.77 2.70
CA ARG A 206 13.23 12.77 1.28
C ARG A 206 11.94 13.56 0.98
N ASN A 207 11.11 13.84 1.98
CA ASN A 207 9.83 14.54 1.79
C ASN A 207 9.43 15.38 3.02
N HIS A 208 9.33 16.70 2.85
CA HIS A 208 8.94 17.65 3.92
C HIS A 208 7.51 17.43 4.45
N ASN A 209 6.58 16.97 3.61
CA ASN A 209 5.21 16.71 4.04
C ASN A 209 5.11 15.52 4.99
N SER A 210 6.04 14.56 4.89
CA SER A 210 6.10 13.42 5.80
C SER A 210 6.42 13.85 7.23
N CYS A 211 7.17 14.96 7.41
CA CYS A 211 7.51 15.49 8.73
C CYS A 211 6.30 16.07 9.47
N HIS A 212 5.39 16.77 8.77
CA HIS A 212 4.23 17.40 9.40
C HIS A 212 3.28 16.39 10.06
N TYR A 213 3.19 15.19 9.51
CA TYR A 213 2.34 14.10 10.02
C TYR A 213 3.14 12.99 10.73
N CYS A 214 4.44 13.18 10.94
CA CYS A 214 5.28 12.18 11.57
C CYS A 214 5.07 12.22 13.10
N PRO A 215 4.71 11.09 13.74
CA PRO A 215 4.57 11.06 15.21
C PRO A 215 5.93 11.13 15.92
N TYR A 216 7.02 10.90 15.19
CA TYR A 216 8.38 10.80 15.71
C TYR A 216 9.22 12.07 15.48
N THR A 217 8.60 13.22 15.21
CA THR A 217 9.35 14.49 15.00
C THR A 217 10.22 14.87 16.19
N ASN A 218 9.80 14.52 17.41
CA ASN A 218 10.55 14.78 18.64
C ASN A 218 11.76 13.85 18.81
N GLY A 219 11.69 12.62 18.29
CA GLY A 219 12.79 11.64 18.27
C GLY A 219 13.62 11.66 16.98
N CYS A 220 13.39 12.64 16.10
CA CYS A 220 14.10 12.78 14.83
C CYS A 220 15.38 13.59 15.00
N TRP A 221 16.42 13.28 14.22
CA TRP A 221 17.79 13.75 14.43
C TRP A 221 18.03 15.29 14.45
N PRO A 222 17.21 16.19 13.87
CA PRO A 222 17.41 17.62 14.13
C PRO A 222 17.02 18.04 15.56
N ASN A 223 16.16 17.28 16.26
CA ASN A 223 15.72 17.56 17.64
C ASN A 223 16.43 16.72 18.70
N LEU A 224 17.13 15.64 18.31
CA LEU A 224 18.02 14.88 19.21
C LEU A 224 19.32 15.64 19.56
N ILE A 225 19.58 16.80 18.93
CA ILE A 225 20.63 17.74 19.33
C ILE A 225 19.98 18.96 20.02
N VAL A 226 19.34 18.74 21.17
CA VAL A 226 19.04 19.82 22.13
C VAL A 226 19.51 19.41 23.53
N LYS A 227 20.82 19.25 23.67
CA LYS A 227 21.75 20.01 24.53
C LYS A 227 23.06 19.24 24.69
#